data_AF-A0A6N2L4F6-F1
#
_entry.id   AF-A0A6N2L4F6-F1
#
_cell.length_a   1.000
_cell.length_b   1.000
_cell.length_c   1.000
_cell.angle_alpha   90.00
_cell.angle_beta   90.00
_cell.angle_gamma   90.00
#
_symmetry.space_group_name_H-M   'P 1'
#
loop_
_entity.id
_entity.type
_entity.pdbx_description
1 polymer ?
#
loop_
_entity_poly.entity_id
_entity_poly.type
_entity_poly.pdbx_seq_one_letter_code
_entity_poly.pdbx_strand_id
1 'polypeptide(L)' 'MAANNVGLPAGVSKEQAYGMAETEMEYRVELFNRHKEAELNMGENSCVDRCVSKYWAVNGIIGQMLSAGQRPM' A
#
# COMPACT_ATOMS: atom_id res chain seq x y z
N MET A 1 4.66 3.54 -32.71
CA MET A 1 5.06 3.76 -31.30
C MET A 1 4.03 4.72 -30.72
N ALA A 2 3.08 4.20 -29.92
CA ALA A 2 1.93 4.98 -29.44
C ALA A 2 2.31 5.75 -28.17
N ALA A 3 2.08 7.07 -28.20
CA ALA A 3 2.19 7.94 -27.04
C ALA A 3 1.04 7.65 -26.07
N ASN A 4 1.35 7.03 -24.94
CA ASN A 4 0.43 6.87 -23.82
C ASN A 4 0.30 8.23 -23.11
N ASN A 5 -0.57 9.09 -23.66
CA ASN A 5 -1.18 10.19 -22.91
C ASN A 5 -2.05 9.55 -21.82
N VAL A 6 -1.54 9.49 -20.59
CA VAL A 6 -2.37 9.26 -19.41
C VAL A 6 -3.28 10.47 -19.28
N GLY A 7 -4.43 10.39 -19.95
CA GLY A 7 -5.47 11.40 -19.89
C GLY A 7 -5.96 11.53 -18.45
N LEU A 8 -5.89 12.75 -17.95
CA LEU A 8 -6.58 13.20 -16.74
C LEU A 8 -8.06 12.75 -16.82
N PRO A 9 -8.64 12.14 -15.77
CA PRO A 9 -10.02 11.71 -15.80
C PRO A 9 -10.95 12.88 -16.15
N ALA A 10 -11.82 12.69 -17.13
CA ALA A 10 -12.75 13.70 -17.61
C ALA A 10 -13.68 14.15 -16.47
N GLY A 11 -13.49 15.38 -16.01
CA GLY A 11 -14.29 15.99 -14.93
C GLY A 11 -13.46 16.68 -13.83
N VAL A 12 -12.13 16.52 -13.82
CA VAL A 12 -11.28 17.20 -12.84
C VAL A 12 -10.88 18.58 -13.39
N SER A 13 -11.36 19.65 -12.76
CA SER A 13 -10.91 21.01 -13.07
C SER A 13 -9.40 21.13 -12.81
N LYS A 14 -8.71 21.98 -13.57
CA LYS A 14 -7.26 22.17 -13.44
C LYS A 14 -6.86 22.53 -12.00
N GLU A 15 -7.74 23.26 -11.32
CA GLU A 15 -7.63 23.65 -9.91
C GLU A 15 -7.76 22.46 -8.96
N GLN A 16 -8.68 21.52 -9.23
CA GLN A 16 -8.85 20.31 -8.43
C GLN A 16 -7.68 19.34 -8.61
N ALA A 17 -7.10 19.26 -9.81
CA ALA A 17 -5.89 18.46 -10.06
C ALA A 17 -4.68 18.98 -9.25
N TYR A 18 -4.52 20.30 -9.17
CA TYR A 18 -3.46 20.90 -8.35
C TYR A 18 -3.71 20.71 -6.85
N GLY A 19 -4.95 20.86 -6.37
CA GLY A 19 -5.29 20.59 -4.97
C GLY A 19 -5.03 19.14 -4.57
N MET A 20 -5.37 18.18 -5.43
CA MET A 20 -5.03 16.77 -5.20
C MET A 20 -3.51 16.54 -5.19
N ALA A 21 -2.77 17.16 -6.11
CA ALA A 21 -1.31 17.04 -6.15
C ALA A 21 -0.64 17.67 -4.90
N GLU A 22 -1.19 18.77 -4.38
CA GLU A 22 -0.72 19.42 -3.16
C GLU A 22 -0.92 18.51 -1.94
N THR A 23 -2.11 17.92 -1.78
CA THR A 23 -2.38 16.98 -0.68
C THR A 23 -1.51 15.73 -0.72
N GLU A 24 -1.23 15.18 -1.92
CA GLU A 24 -0.29 14.07 -2.10
C GLU A 24 1.14 14.44 -1.73
N MET A 25 1.58 15.66 -2.08
CA MET A 25 2.92 16.13 -1.79
C MET A 25 3.11 16.41 -0.30
N GLU A 26 2.14 17.06 0.34
CA GLU A 26 2.12 17.29 1.79
C GLU A 26 2.14 15.98 2.57
N TYR A 27 1.30 15.00 2.17
CA TYR A 27 1.28 13.68 2.80
C TYR A 27 2.64 12.97 2.71
N ARG A 28 3.33 13.04 1.56
CA ARG A 28 4.66 12.46 1.38
C ARG A 28 5.72 13.16 2.23
N VAL A 29 5.68 14.49 2.32
CA VAL A 29 6.60 15.27 3.14
C VAL A 29 6.38 14.99 4.63
N GLU A 30 5.13 14.92 5.10
CA GLU A 30 4.82 14.52 6.47
C GLU A 30 5.29 13.10 6.78
N LEU A 31 5.11 12.17 5.85
CA LEU A 31 5.57 10.79 6.00
C LEU A 31 7.11 10.74 6.11
N PHE A 32 7.81 11.48 5.25
CA PHE A 32 9.27 11.60 5.30
C PHE A 32 9.77 12.26 6.59
N ASN A 33 9.10 13.30 7.07
CA ASN A 33 9.44 13.95 8.34
C ASN A 33 9.13 13.08 9.57
N ARG A 34 8.13 12.18 9.49
CA ARG A 34 7.81 11.21 10.55
C ARG A 34 8.82 10.07 10.62
N HIS A 35 9.34 9.61 9.49
CA HIS A 35 10.40 8.62 9.44
C HIS A 35 11.77 9.29 9.52
N LYS A 36 12.21 9.58 10.76
CA LYS A 36 13.52 10.23 11.02
C LYS A 36 14.72 9.40 10.53
N GLU A 37 14.53 8.10 10.33
CA GLU A 37 15.53 7.17 9.84
C GLU A 37 14.96 6.46 8.61
N ALA A 38 15.71 6.46 7.50
CA ALA A 38 15.33 5.79 6.25
C ALA A 38 15.54 4.26 6.32
N GLU A 39 16.18 3.79 7.39
CA GLU A 39 16.49 2.38 7.63
C GLU A 39 15.58 1.84 8.72
N LEU A 40 15.05 0.63 8.50
CA LEU A 40 14.30 -0.08 9.54
C LEU A 40 15.25 -0.41 10.69
N ASN A 41 14.85 -0.08 11.91
CA ASN A 41 15.58 -0.49 13.11
C ASN A 41 15.56 -2.02 13.24
N MET A 42 16.52 -2.61 13.97
CA MET A 42 16.64 -4.06 14.18
C MET A 42 15.32 -4.69 14.70
N GLY A 43 14.59 -3.96 15.55
CA GLY A 43 13.27 -4.37 16.03
C GLY A 43 12.20 -4.40 14.93
N GLU A 44 12.22 -3.45 14.01
CA GLU A 44 11.25 -3.35 12.91
C GLU A 44 11.49 -4.44 11.86
N ASN A 45 12.75 -4.71 11.51
CA ASN A 45 13.10 -5.84 10.63
C ASN A 45 12.61 -7.18 11.20
N SER A 46 12.88 -7.44 12.48
CA SER A 46 12.40 -8.69 13.13
C SER A 46 10.87 -8.79 13.20
N CYS A 47 10.17 -7.65 13.30
CA CYS A 47 8.71 -7.59 13.28
C CYS A 47 8.16 -7.89 11.88
N VAL A 48 8.80 -7.35 10.83
CA VAL A 48 8.43 -7.61 9.43
C VAL A 48 8.59 -9.08 9.08
N ASP A 49 9.72 -9.71 9.44
CA ASP A 49 9.92 -11.15 9.21
C ASP A 49 8.84 -12.01 9.89
N ARG A 50 8.47 -11.66 11.13
CA ARG A 50 7.38 -12.32 11.87
C ARG A 50 6.02 -12.07 11.20
N CYS A 51 5.77 -10.88 10.68
CA CYS A 51 4.54 -10.51 9.98
C CYS A 51 4.37 -11.33 8.69
N VAL A 52 5.41 -11.37 7.84
CA VAL A 52 5.43 -12.14 6.60
C VAL A 52 5.21 -13.62 6.89
N SER A 53 5.88 -14.17 7.89
CA SER A 53 5.70 -15.57 8.31
C SER A 53 4.24 -15.89 8.70
N LYS A 54 3.59 -15.00 9.47
CA LYS A 54 2.17 -15.14 9.84
C LYS A 54 1.24 -15.02 8.63
N TYR A 55 1.54 -14.11 7.71
CA TYR A 55 0.74 -13.92 6.50
C TYR A 55 0.69 -15.20 5.66
N TRP A 56 1.83 -15.83 5.39
CA TRP A 56 1.89 -17.07 4.63
C TRP A 56 1.19 -18.23 5.34
N ALA A 57 1.30 -18.31 6.67
CA ALA A 57 0.58 -19.30 7.46
C ALA A 57 -0.94 -19.14 7.32
N VAL A 58 -1.45 -17.92 7.48
CA VAL A 58 -2.88 -17.61 7.34
C VAL A 58 -3.36 -17.84 5.91
N ASN A 59 -2.57 -17.44 4.90
CA ASN A 59 -2.91 -17.66 3.50
C ASN A 59 -3.03 -19.16 3.17
N GLY A 60 -2.15 -20.00 3.74
CA GLY A 60 -2.26 -21.46 3.64
C GLY A 60 -3.55 -22.01 4.27
N ILE A 61 -3.91 -21.52 5.47
CA ILE A 61 -5.15 -21.90 6.17
C ILE A 61 -6.38 -21.50 5.33
N ILE A 62 -6.41 -20.26 4.83
CA ILE A 62 -7.51 -19.77 3.98
C ILE A 62 -7.59 -20.61 2.70
N GLY A 63 -6.45 -20.94 2.08
CA GLY A 63 -6.40 -21.83 0.92
C GLY A 63 -7.01 -23.20 1.21
N GLN A 64 -6.72 -23.79 2.38
CA GLN A 64 -7.34 -25.05 2.81
C GLN A 64 -8.83 -24.90 3.10
N MET A 65 -9.28 -23.82 3.74
CA MET A 65 -10.71 -23.57 4.01
C MET A 65 -11.51 -23.42 2.71
N LEU A 66 -10.97 -22.68 1.75
CA LEU A 66 -11.58 -22.50 0.42
C LEU A 66 -11.58 -23.80 -0.39
N SER A 67 -10.49 -24.59 -0.34
CA SER A 67 -10.41 -25.89 -1.02
C SER A 67 -11.31 -26.95 -0.39
N ALA A 68 -11.52 -26.92 0.93
CA ALA A 68 -12.38 -27.84 1.65
C ALA A 68 -13.88 -27.46 1.53
N GLY A 69 -14.22 -26.36 0.85
CA GLY A 69 -15.59 -25.85 0.76
C GLY A 69 -16.19 -25.45 2.12
N GLN A 70 -15.35 -25.36 3.16
CA GLN A 70 -15.77 -25.13 4.53
C GLN A 70 -15.84 -23.64 4.78
N ARG A 71 -16.98 -23.07 4.37
CA ARG A 71 -17.43 -21.74 4.81
C ARG A 71 -17.34 -21.68 6.34
N PRO A 72 -16.64 -20.68 6.91
CA PRO A 72 -16.55 -20.55 8.36
C PRO A 72 -17.96 -20.36 8.90
N MET A 73 -18.38 -21.26 9.78
CA MET A 73 -19.61 -21.13 10.57
C MET A 73 -19.28 -20.37 11.85
#